data_AF-A0A955PP28-F1
#
_entry.id   AF-A0A955PP28-F1
#
_cell.length_a   1.000
_cell.length_b   1.000
_cell.length_c   1.000
_cell.angle_alpha   90.00
_cell.angle_beta   90.00
_cell.angle_gamma   90.00
#
_symmetry.space_group_name_H-M   'P 1'
#
loop_
_entity.id
_entity.type
_entity.pdbx_description
1 polymer ?
#
loop_
_entity_poly.entity_id
_entity_poly.type
_entity_poly.pdbx_seq_one_letter_code
_entity_poly.pdbx_strand_id
1 'polypeptide(L)'
;MLALIERCLPPETESIKDREIEKKSLPQRFIQGMEPWVFLPSAAAVILFVAFGALFTDTARSMFQALQDGIVETMGWFYILSTTLLLVFVVWLMFSRFGRIRLGGEDSRPEFGYLTWFCMLLSAGMGIGIVFFGAAEPLLHYIDPPNAE
;
A
#
# COMPACT_ATOMS: atom_id res chain seq x y z
N MET A 1 9.88 21.01 49.23
CA MET A 1 11.34 20.81 49.15
C MET A 1 11.77 20.34 47.75
N LEU A 2 11.15 19.30 47.18
CA LEU A 2 11.43 18.82 45.81
C LEU A 2 11.20 19.88 44.70
N ALA A 3 10.12 20.66 44.77
CA ALA A 3 9.83 21.72 43.78
C ALA A 3 10.82 22.92 43.80
N LEU A 4 11.64 23.05 44.86
CA LEU A 4 12.69 24.07 44.93
C LEU A 4 14.02 23.61 44.34
N ILE A 5 14.21 22.29 44.15
CA ILE A 5 15.42 21.72 43.57
C ILE A 5 15.40 21.85 42.04
N GLU A 6 14.24 21.67 41.40
CA GLU A 6 14.09 21.82 39.94
C GLU A 6 14.36 23.24 39.43
N ARG A 7 14.06 24.27 40.24
CA ARG A 7 14.29 25.68 39.87
C ARG A 7 15.74 26.13 39.92
N CYS A 8 16.63 25.36 40.55
CA CYS A 8 18.07 25.67 40.62
C CYS A 8 18.88 24.96 39.54
N LEU A 9 18.23 24.20 38.65
CA LEU A 9 18.93 23.45 37.62
C LEU A 9 19.29 24.37 36.44
N PRO A 10 20.58 24.48 36.05
CA PRO A 10 20.99 25.34 34.95
C PRO A 10 20.39 24.85 33.61
N PRO A 11 19.95 25.76 32.71
CA PRO A 11 19.18 25.43 31.50
C PRO A 11 19.93 24.55 30.49
N GLU A 12 21.26 24.40 30.64
CA GLU A 12 22.07 23.52 29.80
C GLU A 12 21.80 22.02 30.10
N THR A 13 21.50 21.68 31.35
CA THR A 13 21.31 20.27 31.77
C THR A 13 20.01 19.65 31.22
N GLU A 14 18.96 20.45 31.00
CA GLU A 14 17.73 20.00 30.34
C GLU A 14 18.01 19.66 28.87
N SER A 15 18.74 20.53 28.16
CA SER A 15 19.15 20.29 26.77
C SER A 15 20.11 19.09 26.60
N ILE A 16 21.00 18.83 27.56
CA ILE A 16 21.86 17.62 27.52
C ILE A 16 21.01 16.37 27.75
N LYS A 17 20.09 16.42 28.72
CA LYS A 17 19.19 15.30 29.03
C LYS A 17 18.26 14.98 27.87
N ASP A 18 17.71 15.99 27.21
CA ASP A 18 16.85 15.82 26.03
C ASP A 18 17.62 15.22 24.85
N ARG A 19 18.87 15.66 24.62
CA ARG A 19 19.73 15.10 23.57
C ARG A 19 20.14 13.65 23.86
N GLU A 20 20.35 13.29 25.12
CA GLU A 20 20.62 11.91 25.51
C GLU A 20 19.37 11.02 25.42
N ILE A 21 18.19 11.53 25.79
CA ILE A 21 16.91 10.85 25.61
C ILE A 21 16.63 10.65 24.11
N GLU A 22 16.84 11.66 23.28
CA GLU A 22 16.70 11.60 21.82
C GLU A 22 17.67 10.56 21.23
N LYS A 23 18.97 10.63 21.55
CA LYS A 23 19.98 9.65 21.08
C LYS A 23 19.70 8.22 21.54
N LYS A 24 19.22 8.02 22.77
CA LYS A 24 18.87 6.69 23.28
C LYS A 24 17.60 6.15 22.63
N SER A 25 16.66 7.04 22.28
CA SER A 25 15.38 6.69 21.64
C SER A 25 15.50 6.42 20.13
N LEU A 26 16.45 7.05 19.43
CA LEU A 26 16.60 6.95 17.97
C LEU A 26 16.86 5.52 17.47
N PRO A 27 17.90 4.78 17.91
CA PRO A 27 18.15 3.43 17.42
C PRO A 27 17.18 2.39 18.01
N GLN A 28 16.68 2.60 19.24
CA GLN A 28 15.73 1.68 19.88
C GLN A 28 14.34 1.73 19.24
N ARG A 29 13.83 2.90 18.80
CA ARG A 29 12.53 3.00 18.13
C ARG A 29 12.48 2.32 16.76
N PHE A 30 13.57 2.36 15.99
CA PHE A 30 13.59 1.71 14.67
C PHE A 30 13.52 0.18 14.75
N ILE A 31 14.10 -0.44 15.79
CA ILE A 31 14.07 -1.90 15.95
C ILE A 31 12.86 -2.36 16.77
N GLN A 32 12.29 -1.50 17.64
CA GLN A 32 11.09 -1.83 18.44
C GLN A 32 9.79 -1.91 17.62
N GLY A 33 9.78 -1.46 16.36
CA GLY A 33 8.62 -1.56 15.47
C GLY A 33 8.71 -2.65 14.39
N MET A 34 9.79 -3.42 14.34
CA MET A 34 9.95 -4.49 13.35
C MET A 34 9.63 -5.84 13.97
N GLU A 35 8.63 -6.52 13.43
CA GLU A 35 8.36 -7.93 13.71
C GLU A 35 9.33 -8.79 12.88
N PRO A 36 10.45 -9.27 13.44
CA PRO A 36 11.54 -9.87 12.67
C PRO A 36 11.10 -11.13 11.92
N TRP A 37 10.08 -11.82 12.45
CA TRP A 37 9.53 -13.04 11.88
C TRP A 37 8.84 -12.83 10.52
N VAL A 38 8.30 -11.64 10.26
CA VAL A 38 7.66 -11.31 8.98
C VAL A 38 8.64 -10.55 8.08
N PHE A 39 9.44 -9.67 8.68
CA PHE A 39 10.36 -8.80 7.94
C PHE A 39 11.47 -9.59 7.23
N LEU A 40 12.17 -10.48 7.96
CA LEU A 40 13.31 -11.22 7.42
C LEU A 40 12.95 -12.13 6.23
N PRO A 41 11.92 -12.99 6.30
CA PRO A 41 11.58 -13.84 5.16
C PRO A 41 11.07 -13.03 3.97
N SER A 42 10.31 -11.96 4.19
CA SER A 42 9.82 -11.10 3.11
C SER A 42 10.97 -10.38 2.40
N ALA A 43 11.90 -9.80 3.16
CA ALA A 43 13.09 -9.15 2.61
C ALA A 43 13.97 -10.14 1.84
N ALA A 44 14.22 -11.33 2.40
CA ALA A 44 14.98 -12.37 1.73
C ALA A 44 14.31 -12.84 0.43
N ALA A 45 12.99 -13.03 0.43
CA ALA A 45 12.23 -13.42 -0.76
C ALA A 45 12.33 -12.35 -1.87
N VAL A 46 12.20 -11.07 -1.52
CA VAL A 46 12.32 -9.96 -2.49
C VAL A 46 13.74 -9.89 -3.05
N ILE A 47 14.77 -9.95 -2.20
CA ILE A 47 16.17 -9.90 -2.65
C ILE A 47 16.47 -11.08 -3.58
N LEU A 48 16.03 -12.29 -3.22
CA LEU A 48 16.24 -13.48 -4.05
C LEU A 48 15.50 -13.37 -5.39
N PHE A 49 14.26 -12.90 -5.39
CA PHE A 49 13.47 -12.69 -6.60
C PHE A 49 14.13 -11.69 -7.55
N VAL A 50 14.58 -10.55 -7.03
CA VAL A 50 15.29 -9.53 -7.81
C VAL A 50 16.63 -10.05 -8.32
N ALA A 51 17.40 -10.75 -7.48
CA ALA A 51 18.69 -11.32 -7.88
C ALA A 51 18.52 -12.37 -8.99
N PHE A 52 17.51 -13.23 -8.90
CA PHE A 52 17.19 -14.20 -9.95
C PHE A 52 16.83 -13.50 -11.27
N GLY A 53 15.94 -12.52 -11.25
CA GLY A 53 15.56 -11.77 -12.45
C GLY A 53 16.71 -10.99 -13.09
N ALA A 54 17.63 -10.47 -12.28
CA ALA A 54 18.78 -9.71 -12.76
C ALA A 54 19.91 -10.57 -13.34
N LEU A 55 20.16 -11.75 -12.74
CA LEU A 55 21.24 -12.65 -13.17
C LEU A 55 20.84 -13.59 -14.31
N PHE A 56 19.55 -13.96 -14.42
CA PHE A 56 19.04 -14.94 -15.38
C PHE A 56 17.86 -14.39 -16.19
N THR A 57 18.07 -13.30 -16.91
CA THR A 57 17.01 -12.54 -17.61
C THR A 57 16.22 -13.37 -18.62
N ASP A 58 16.87 -14.19 -19.45
CA ASP A 58 16.20 -14.97 -20.51
C ASP A 58 15.37 -16.12 -19.95
N THR A 59 15.94 -16.84 -18.98
CA THR A 59 15.23 -17.91 -18.25
C THR A 59 14.06 -17.33 -17.46
N ALA A 60 14.26 -16.21 -16.76
CA ALA A 60 13.20 -15.54 -16.01
C ALA A 60 12.06 -15.10 -16.94
N ARG A 61 12.37 -14.50 -18.09
CA ARG A 61 11.36 -14.06 -19.07
C ARG A 61 10.50 -15.22 -19.56
N SER A 62 11.14 -16.30 -20.05
CA SER A 62 10.42 -17.47 -20.57
C SER A 62 9.59 -18.17 -19.49
N MET A 63 10.13 -18.29 -18.28
CA MET A 63 9.42 -18.90 -17.16
C MET A 63 8.23 -18.05 -16.69
N PHE A 64 8.39 -16.72 -16.58
CA PHE A 64 7.30 -15.81 -16.21
C PHE A 64 6.21 -15.76 -17.27
N GLN A 65 6.57 -15.78 -18.56
CA GLN A 65 5.60 -15.83 -19.63
C GLN A 65 4.80 -17.14 -19.60
N ALA A 66 5.47 -18.29 -19.50
CA ALA A 66 4.80 -19.58 -19.40
C ALA A 66 3.88 -19.68 -18.17
N LEU A 67 4.31 -19.12 -17.02
CA LEU A 67 3.48 -19.05 -15.82
C LEU A 67 2.28 -18.12 -15.99
N GLN A 68 2.48 -16.94 -16.57
CA GLN A 68 1.41 -16.00 -16.86
C GLN A 68 0.36 -16.63 -17.77
N ASP A 69 0.80 -17.23 -18.88
CA ASP A 69 -0.10 -17.85 -19.87
C ASP A 69 -0.88 -19.01 -19.22
N GLY A 70 -0.21 -19.87 -18.45
CA GLY A 70 -0.87 -20.97 -17.74
C GLY A 70 -1.89 -20.49 -16.69
N ILE A 71 -1.61 -19.40 -15.97
CA ILE A 71 -2.56 -18.79 -15.03
C ILE A 71 -3.75 -18.18 -15.78
N VAL A 72 -3.50 -17.45 -16.87
CA VAL A 72 -4.58 -16.82 -17.65
C VAL A 72 -5.49 -17.88 -18.28
N GLU A 73 -4.93 -18.97 -18.81
CA GLU A 73 -5.70 -20.06 -19.42
C GLU A 73 -6.57 -20.80 -18.39
N THR A 74 -6.03 -21.13 -17.22
CA THR A 74 -6.77 -21.93 -16.22
C THR A 74 -7.61 -21.10 -15.25
N MET A 75 -7.15 -19.92 -14.85
CA MET A 75 -7.75 -19.06 -13.81
C MET A 75 -8.36 -17.77 -14.36
N GLY A 76 -8.28 -17.50 -15.67
CA GLY A 76 -8.82 -16.27 -16.28
C GLY A 76 -10.32 -16.09 -16.05
N TRP A 77 -11.11 -17.17 -16.17
CA TRP A 77 -12.56 -17.12 -15.90
C TRP A 77 -12.85 -16.77 -14.43
N PHE A 78 -12.07 -17.33 -13.50
CA PHE A 78 -12.21 -17.08 -12.07
C PHE A 78 -11.82 -15.64 -11.72
N TYR A 79 -10.80 -15.08 -12.39
CA TYR A 79 -10.39 -13.68 -12.25
C TYR A 79 -11.52 -12.71 -12.66
N ILE A 80 -12.14 -12.94 -13.83
CA ILE A 80 -13.24 -12.09 -14.34
C ILE A 80 -14.46 -12.21 -13.41
N LEU A 81 -14.81 -13.43 -13.00
CA LEU A 81 -15.93 -13.68 -12.10
C LEU A 81 -15.70 -13.02 -10.73
N SER A 82 -14.51 -13.14 -10.16
CA SER A 82 -14.17 -12.56 -8.85
C SER A 82 -14.24 -11.03 -8.88
N THR A 83 -13.68 -10.41 -9.92
CA THR A 83 -13.71 -8.93 -10.08
C THR A 83 -15.14 -8.43 -10.25
N THR A 84 -15.94 -9.12 -11.08
CA THR A 84 -17.36 -8.78 -11.29
C THR A 84 -18.17 -8.96 -10.00
N LEU A 85 -17.91 -10.03 -9.25
CA LEU A 85 -18.58 -10.31 -7.98
C LEU A 85 -18.24 -9.24 -6.94
N LEU A 86 -16.98 -8.81 -6.84
CA LEU A 86 -16.56 -7.70 -5.97
C LEU A 86 -17.27 -6.39 -6.33
N LEU A 87 -17.36 -6.07 -7.63
CA LEU A 87 -18.09 -4.89 -8.10
C LEU A 87 -19.57 -4.95 -7.69
N VAL A 88 -20.24 -6.08 -7.99
CA VAL A 88 -21.64 -6.30 -7.62
C VAL A 88 -21.82 -6.22 -6.11
N PHE A 89 -20.89 -6.78 -5.33
CA PHE A 89 -20.92 -6.75 -3.87
C PHE A 89 -20.81 -5.32 -3.32
N VAL A 90 -19.90 -4.49 -3.84
CA VAL A 90 -19.77 -3.08 -3.43
C VAL A 90 -21.01 -2.27 -3.81
N VAL A 91 -21.54 -2.46 -5.02
CA VAL A 91 -22.79 -1.82 -5.46
C VAL A 91 -23.96 -2.25 -4.58
N TRP A 92 -24.05 -3.55 -4.25
CA TRP A 92 -25.06 -4.06 -3.32
C TRP A 92 -24.91 -3.43 -1.94
N LEU A 93 -23.70 -3.34 -1.39
CA LEU A 93 -23.45 -2.68 -0.11
C LEU A 93 -23.92 -1.22 -0.11
N MET A 94 -23.66 -0.48 -1.21
CA MET A 94 -24.06 0.91 -1.39
C MET A 94 -25.59 1.11 -1.32
N PHE A 95 -26.38 0.23 -1.94
CA PHE A 95 -27.85 0.33 -1.93
C PHE A 95 -28.52 -0.42 -0.77
N SER A 96 -27.81 -1.33 -0.11
CA SER A 96 -28.33 -2.10 1.01
C SER A 96 -28.45 -1.27 2.29
N ARG A 97 -29.12 -1.85 3.30
CA ARG A 97 -29.15 -1.30 4.67
C ARG A 97 -27.77 -1.07 5.29
N PHE A 98 -26.75 -1.75 4.80
CA PHE A 98 -25.38 -1.67 5.33
C PHE A 98 -24.68 -0.37 4.93
N GLY A 99 -25.05 0.25 3.79
CA GLY A 99 -24.50 1.55 3.37
C GLY A 99 -24.85 2.72 4.30
N ARG A 100 -25.84 2.55 5.18
CA ARG A 100 -26.23 3.57 6.18
C ARG A 100 -25.42 3.47 7.48
N ILE A 101 -24.62 2.42 7.66
CA ILE A 101 -23.84 2.22 8.88
C ILE A 101 -22.63 3.16 8.88
N ARG A 102 -22.45 3.93 9.95
CA ARG A 102 -21.27 4.79 10.14
C ARG A 102 -20.10 3.98 10.67
N LEU A 103 -18.94 4.12 10.02
CA LEU A 103 -17.68 3.53 10.47
C LEU A 103 -17.08 4.40 11.58
N GLY A 104 -17.01 3.88 12.81
CA GLY A 104 -16.50 4.61 13.98
C GLY A 104 -17.50 4.82 15.13
N GLY A 105 -18.73 4.29 15.02
CA GLY A 105 -19.79 4.40 16.04
C GLY A 105 -20.91 5.37 15.65
N GLU A 106 -22.01 5.35 16.40
CA GLU A 106 -23.24 6.10 16.06
C GLU A 106 -23.03 7.63 16.07
N ASP A 107 -22.24 8.13 17.03
CA ASP A 107 -21.92 9.54 17.21
C ASP A 107 -20.67 10.01 16.43
N SER A 108 -20.05 9.13 15.64
CA SER A 108 -18.88 9.50 14.86
C SER A 108 -19.22 10.57 13.83
N ARG A 109 -18.35 11.60 13.74
CA ARG A 109 -18.43 12.68 12.75
C ARG A 109 -17.25 12.56 11.78
N PRO A 110 -17.44 12.90 10.50
CA PRO A 110 -16.34 12.87 9.55
C PRO A 110 -15.25 13.87 9.97
N GLU A 111 -13.99 13.41 9.99
CA GLU A 111 -12.83 14.22 10.33
C GLU A 111 -12.46 15.19 9.19
N PHE A 112 -12.69 14.77 7.94
CA PHE A 112 -12.43 15.55 6.74
C PHE A 112 -13.72 15.99 6.06
N GLY A 113 -13.73 17.19 5.49
CA GLY A 113 -14.83 17.65 4.63
C GLY A 113 -14.95 16.80 3.36
N TYR A 114 -16.15 16.74 2.77
CA TYR A 114 -16.42 15.89 1.60
C TYR A 114 -15.47 16.11 0.42
N LEU A 115 -15.10 17.36 0.14
CA LEU A 115 -14.17 17.69 -0.94
C LEU A 115 -12.76 17.14 -0.64
N THR A 116 -12.25 17.39 0.56
CA THR A 116 -10.95 16.88 1.00
C THR A 116 -10.91 15.35 0.98
N TRP A 117 -11.97 14.70 1.47
CA TRP A 117 -12.11 13.23 1.44
C TRP A 117 -12.13 12.69 0.01
N PHE A 118 -12.86 13.33 -0.91
CA PHE A 118 -12.88 12.94 -2.32
C PHE A 118 -11.49 13.07 -2.96
N CYS A 119 -10.78 14.17 -2.71
CA CYS A 119 -9.41 14.36 -3.19
C CYS A 119 -8.45 13.29 -2.64
N MET A 120 -8.61 12.88 -1.38
CA MET A 120 -7.81 11.79 -0.78
C MET A 120 -8.07 10.46 -1.48
N LEU A 121 -9.34 10.11 -1.74
CA LEU A 121 -9.69 8.89 -2.49
C LEU A 121 -9.13 8.93 -3.92
N LEU A 122 -9.24 10.06 -4.60
CA LEU A 122 -8.71 10.24 -5.95
C LEU A 122 -7.20 10.05 -5.97
N SER A 123 -6.48 10.66 -5.02
CA SER A 123 -5.03 10.52 -4.90
C SER A 123 -4.59 9.10 -4.55
N ALA A 124 -5.38 8.37 -3.76
CA ALA A 124 -5.08 6.98 -3.43
C ALA A 124 -5.32 6.04 -4.64
N GLY A 125 -6.30 6.37 -5.49
CA GLY A 125 -6.66 5.55 -6.65
C GLY A 125 -5.86 5.84 -7.94
N MET A 126 -5.42 7.08 -8.14
CA MET A 126 -4.64 7.46 -9.33
C MET A 126 -3.17 7.06 -9.18
N GLY A 127 -2.82 5.91 -9.75
CA GLY A 127 -1.44 5.40 -9.77
C GLY A 127 -0.67 5.70 -11.07
N ILE A 128 0.60 5.26 -11.10
CA ILE A 128 1.47 5.31 -12.29
C ILE A 128 0.85 4.65 -13.52
N GLY A 129 -0.07 3.69 -13.32
CA GLY A 129 -0.76 2.98 -14.40
C GLY A 129 -1.51 3.90 -15.36
N ILE A 130 -2.17 4.97 -14.89
CA ILE A 130 -2.91 5.88 -15.77
C ILE A 130 -1.95 6.70 -16.64
N VAL A 131 -0.79 7.09 -16.12
CA VAL A 131 0.21 7.86 -16.86
C VAL A 131 0.84 7.01 -17.98
N PHE A 132 1.05 5.72 -17.73
CA PHE A 132 1.63 4.82 -18.73
C PHE A 132 0.58 4.27 -19.71
N PHE A 133 -0.47 3.63 -19.18
CA PHE A 133 -1.48 2.96 -20.00
C PHE A 133 -2.55 3.91 -20.53
N GLY A 134 -2.75 5.11 -19.97
CA GLY A 134 -3.78 6.04 -20.45
C GLY A 134 -3.57 6.50 -21.89
N ALA A 135 -2.33 6.59 -22.37
CA ALA A 135 -2.01 6.84 -23.78
C ALA A 135 -1.68 5.54 -24.54
N ALA A 136 -1.03 4.58 -23.87
CA ALA A 136 -0.57 3.36 -24.54
C ALA A 136 -1.73 2.41 -24.90
N GLU A 137 -2.70 2.20 -24.02
CA GLU A 137 -3.80 1.25 -24.24
C GLU A 137 -4.68 1.64 -25.45
N PRO A 138 -5.12 2.91 -25.62
CA PRO A 138 -5.88 3.30 -26.81
C PRO A 138 -5.09 3.15 -28.10
N LEU A 139 -3.79 3.46 -28.07
CA LEU A 139 -2.91 3.33 -29.24
C LEU A 139 -2.72 1.86 -29.61
N LEU A 140 -2.51 0.99 -28.61
CA LEU A 140 -2.36 -0.45 -28.82
C LEU A 140 -3.64 -1.05 -29.41
N HIS A 141 -4.82 -0.71 -28.87
CA HIS A 141 -6.10 -1.18 -29.43
C HIS A 141 -6.45 -0.58 -30.78
N TYR A 142 -5.89 0.59 -31.12
CA TYR A 142 -6.03 1.17 -32.46
C TYR A 142 -5.15 0.45 -33.50
N ILE A 143 -3.93 0.07 -33.12
CA ILE A 143 -2.96 -0.60 -34.00
C ILE A 143 -3.27 -2.10 -34.13
N ASP A 144 -3.66 -2.74 -33.03
CA ASP A 144 -3.93 -4.18 -32.94
C ASP A 144 -5.28 -4.41 -32.20
N PRO A 145 -6.41 -4.23 -32.91
CA PRO A 145 -7.72 -4.39 -32.31
C PRO A 145 -7.97 -5.85 -31.91
N PRO A 146 -8.42 -6.13 -30.67
CA PRO A 146 -8.52 -7.48 -30.13
C PRO A 146 -9.57 -8.38 -30.82
N ASN A 147 -10.33 -7.85 -31.79
CA ASN A 147 -11.43 -8.52 -32.47
C ASN A 147 -11.47 -8.21 -33.99
N ALA A 148 -10.32 -8.15 -34.69
CA ALA A 148 -10.31 -8.06 -36.16
C ALA A 148 -10.65 -9.42 -36.81
N GLU A 149 -11.91 -9.82 -36.66
CA GLU A 149 -12.64 -10.69 -37.57
C GLU A 149 -13.89 -9.96 -38.08
#